data_AF-A0AAW9SS24-F1
#
_entry.id   AF-A0AAW9SS24-F1
#
_cell.length_a   1.000
_cell.length_b   1.000
_cell.length_c   1.000
_cell.angle_alpha   90.00
_cell.angle_beta   90.00
_cell.angle_gamma   90.00
#
_symmetry.space_group_name_H-M   'P 1'
#
loop_
_entity.id
_entity.type
_entity.pdbx_description
1 polymer ?
#
loop_
_entity_poly.entity_id
_entity_poly.type
_entity_poly.pdbx_seq_one_letter_code
_entity_poly.pdbx_strand_id
1 'polypeptide(L)' 'MAAELSPDTVIALGDAPNDVDLLQAADVGVIVRNDHAPSIAPLPEEAGGRIRRTRKIGPEGWNDAVIGLVQELQKAGD' A
#
# COMPACT_ATOMS: atom_id res chain seq x y z
N MET A 1 5.72 -12.34 12.51
CA MET A 1 4.45 -12.38 11.75
C MET A 1 4.65 -12.42 10.23
N ALA A 2 5.11 -11.37 9.54
CA ALA A 2 5.37 -11.47 8.08
C ALA A 2 6.76 -12.04 7.78
N ALA A 3 7.79 -11.59 8.49
CA ALA A 3 9.18 -12.05 8.30
C ALA A 3 9.37 -13.57 8.50
N GLU A 4 8.53 -14.20 9.33
CA GLU A 4 8.58 -15.66 9.60
C GLU A 4 8.07 -16.49 8.41
N LEU A 5 7.26 -15.89 7.54
CA LEU A 5 6.72 -16.54 6.34
C LEU A 5 7.69 -16.45 5.14
N SER A 6 8.78 -15.67 5.27
CA SER A 6 9.72 -15.35 4.19
C SER A 6 9.04 -15.02 2.86
N PRO A 7 8.06 -14.10 2.83
CA PRO A 7 7.38 -13.74 1.59
C PRO A 7 8.33 -13.00 0.65
N ASP A 8 8.20 -13.24 -0.65
CA ASP A 8 8.96 -12.51 -1.68
C ASP A 8 8.57 -11.02 -1.75
N THR A 9 7.35 -10.69 -1.34
CA THR A 9 6.84 -9.32 -1.32
C THR A 9 5.80 -9.15 -0.23
N VAL A 10 5.95 -8.09 0.57
CA VAL A 10 5.01 -7.66 1.59
C VAL A 10 4.29 -6.40 1.13
N ILE A 11 2.96 -6.44 1.15
CA ILE A 11 2.09 -5.31 0.85
C ILE A 11 1.37 -4.89 2.12
N ALA A 12 1.45 -3.60 2.47
CA ALA A 12 0.68 -2.98 3.55
C ALA A 12 -0.38 -2.04 2.99
N LEU A 13 -1.58 -2.06 3.60
CA LEU A 13 -2.66 -1.14 3.29
C LEU A 13 -3.07 -0.40 4.56
N GLY A 14 -3.17 0.92 4.48
CA GLY A 14 -3.51 1.79 5.59
C GLY A 14 -4.26 3.03 5.12
N ASP A 15 -5.02 3.67 5.99
CA ASP A 15 -5.93 4.76 5.63
C ASP A 15 -5.96 5.91 6.65
N ALA A 16 -5.24 5.75 7.77
CA ALA A 16 -5.14 6.74 8.82
C ALA A 16 -3.68 6.93 9.33
N PRO A 17 -3.36 8.01 10.07
CA PRO A 17 -1.99 8.33 10.47
C PRO A 17 -1.30 7.25 11.32
N ASN A 18 -2.05 6.42 12.04
CA ASN A 18 -1.51 5.30 12.83
C ASN A 18 -0.94 4.17 11.95
N ASP A 19 -1.21 4.16 10.64
CA ASP A 19 -0.73 3.12 9.73
C ASP A 19 0.63 3.46 9.09
N VAL A 20 1.19 4.65 9.35
CA VAL A 20 2.43 5.12 8.71
C VAL A 20 3.58 4.14 8.92
N ASP A 21 3.80 3.68 10.15
CA ASP A 21 4.88 2.73 10.47
C ASP A 21 4.71 1.40 9.73
N LEU A 22 3.46 0.93 9.62
CA LEU A 22 3.12 -0.29 8.87
C LEU A 22 3.40 -0.11 7.38
N LEU A 23 2.99 1.02 6.79
CA LEU A 23 3.20 1.33 5.38
C LEU A 23 4.68 1.45 5.01
N GLN A 24 5.49 2.02 5.89
CA GLN A 24 6.93 2.19 5.66
C GLN A 24 7.73 0.90 5.84
N ALA A 25 7.24 -0.03 6.65
CA ALA A 25 7.86 -1.33 6.90
C ALA A 25 7.66 -2.34 5.76
N ALA A 26 6.69 -2.11 4.87
CA ALA A 26 6.39 -3.00 3.74
C ALA A 26 7.27 -2.71 2.51
N ASP A 27 7.37 -3.71 1.63
CA ASP A 27 7.99 -3.54 0.31
C ASP A 27 7.14 -2.63 -0.57
N VAL A 28 5.82 -2.70 -0.42
CA VAL A 28 4.86 -1.79 -1.05
C VAL A 28 3.83 -1.31 -0.03
N GLY A 29 3.72 0.00 0.14
CA GLY A 29 2.68 0.63 0.95
C GLY A 29 1.56 1.20 0.09
N VAL A 30 0.31 1.01 0.51
CA VAL A 30 -0.86 1.59 -0.14
C VAL A 30 -1.65 2.41 0.87
N ILE A 31 -1.67 3.73 0.67
CA ILE A 31 -2.55 4.66 1.36
C ILE A 31 -3.91 4.59 0.67
N VAL A 32 -4.88 3.94 1.31
CA VAL A 32 -6.27 3.91 0.87
C VAL A 32 -6.92 5.24 1.22
N ARG A 33 -7.55 5.87 0.24
CA ARG A 33 -8.28 7.12 0.47
C ARG A 33 -9.38 6.90 1.51
N ASN A 34 -9.39 7.75 2.53
CA ASN A 34 -10.43 7.79 3.54
C ASN A 34 -10.87 9.25 3.73
N ASP A 35 -12.13 9.55 3.43
CA ASP A 35 -12.72 10.89 3.58
C ASP A 35 -13.26 11.14 5.00
N HIS A 36 -13.25 10.11 5.86
CA HIS A 36 -13.78 10.14 7.22
C HIS A 36 -12.69 10.23 8.30
N ALA A 37 -11.42 10.06 7.95
CA ALA A 37 -10.28 10.14 8.86
C ALA A 37 -9.31 11.26 8.44
N PRO A 38 -8.46 11.75 9.37
CA PRO A 38 -7.37 12.64 9.02
C PRO A 38 -6.48 12.01 7.95
N SER A 39 -6.17 12.76 6.90
CA SER A 39 -5.31 12.25 5.83
C SER A 39 -3.89 12.01 6.32
N ILE A 40 -3.27 10.93 5.85
CA ILE A 40 -1.83 10.69 6.00
C ILE A 40 -1.08 11.75 5.21
N ALA A 41 -0.18 12.48 5.87
CA ALA A 41 0.68 13.47 5.22
C ALA A 41 1.53 12.84 4.10
N PRO A 42 1.98 13.61 3.10
CA PRO A 42 2.86 13.07 2.06
C PRO A 42 4.08 12.37 2.66
N LEU A 43 4.31 11.12 2.27
CA LEU A 43 5.45 10.33 2.69
C LEU A 43 6.55 10.39 1.61
N PRO A 44 7.84 10.49 1.98
CA PRO A 44 8.95 10.57 1.01
C PRO A 44 8.96 9.43 -0.02
N GLU A 45 8.56 8.24 0.41
CA GLU A 45 8.48 7.02 -0.40
C GLU A 45 7.47 7.09 -1.55
N GLU A 46 6.54 8.05 -1.52
CA GLU A 46 5.60 8.27 -2.61
C GLU A 46 6.32 8.71 -3.89
N ALA A 47 7.42 9.46 -3.77
CA ALA A 47 8.22 9.91 -4.91
C ALA A 47 8.91 8.73 -5.64
N GLY A 48 9.29 7.70 -4.89
CA GLY A 48 9.90 6.48 -5.43
C GLY A 48 8.88 5.42 -5.89
N GLY A 49 7.58 5.69 -5.72
CA GLY A 49 6.50 4.74 -6.06
C GLY A 49 6.37 3.54 -5.11
N ARG A 50 7.19 3.49 -4.04
CA ARG A 50 7.11 2.46 -2.99
C ARG A 50 5.84 2.61 -2.16
N ILE A 51 5.43 3.84 -1.90
CA ILE A 51 4.12 4.14 -1.31
C ILE A 51 3.22 4.74 -2.39
N ARG A 52 1.97 4.29 -2.45
CA ARG A 52 0.99 4.66 -3.48
C ARG A 52 -0.32 5.10 -2.84
N ARG A 53 -1.02 6.06 -3.44
CA ARG A 53 -2.34 6.52 -2.99
C ARG A 53 -3.46 6.01 -3.90
N THR A 54 -4.52 5.47 -3.31
CA THR A 54 -5.72 5.09 -4.09
C THR A 54 -6.57 6.32 -4.41
N ARG A 55 -7.35 6.23 -5.49
CA ARG A 55 -8.38 7.25 -5.81
C ARG A 55 -9.74 6.93 -5.19
N LYS A 56 -10.08 5.63 -5.17
CA LYS A 56 -11.31 5.11 -4.57
C LYS A 56 -11.12 4.90 -3.07
N ILE A 57 -12.23 5.00 -2.34
CA ILE A 57 -12.26 4.86 -0.88
C ILE A 57 -12.50 3.42 -0.46
N GLY A 58 -12.09 3.09 0.77
CA GLY A 58 -12.47 1.85 1.45
C GLY A 58 -12.18 0.57 0.65
N PRO A 59 -13.09 -0.43 0.67
CA PRO A 59 -12.88 -1.72 0.01
C PRO A 59 -12.62 -1.63 -1.50
N GLU A 60 -13.21 -0.65 -2.19
CA GLU A 60 -12.98 -0.48 -3.63
C GLU A 60 -11.55 0.01 -3.92
N GLY A 61 -11.06 0.97 -3.11
CA GLY A 61 -9.67 1.44 -3.20
C GLY A 61 -8.67 0.32 -2.92
N TRP A 62 -8.97 -0.48 -1.89
CA TRP A 62 -8.19 -1.66 -1.54
C TRP A 62 -8.10 -2.66 -2.72
N ASN A 63 -9.25 -3.03 -3.29
CA ASN A 63 -9.31 -4.03 -4.36
C ASN A 63 -8.57 -3.59 -5.62
N ASP A 64 -8.79 -2.35 -6.05
CA ASP A 64 -8.12 -1.80 -7.23
C ASP A 64 -6.59 -1.80 -7.05
N ALA A 65 -6.09 -1.43 -5.87
CA ALA A 65 -4.67 -1.40 -5.59
C ALA A 65 -4.04 -2.80 -5.59
N VAL A 66 -4.68 -3.76 -4.92
CA VAL A 66 -4.17 -5.14 -4.84
C VAL A 66 -4.18 -5.81 -6.22
N ILE A 67 -5.27 -5.69 -6.99
CA ILE A 67 -5.32 -6.27 -8.35
C ILE A 67 -4.26 -5.64 -9.24
N GLY A 68 -4.08 -4.32 -9.19
CA GLY A 68 -3.05 -3.63 -9.97
C GLY A 68 -1.64 -4.14 -9.62
N LEU A 69 -1.34 -4.27 -8.32
CA LEU A 69 -0.05 -4.78 -7.86
C LEU A 69 0.22 -6.22 -8.29
N VAL A 70 -0.77 -7.11 -8.17
CA VAL A 70 -0.62 -8.51 -8.61
C VAL A 70 -0.31 -8.56 -10.11
N GLN A 71 -0.98 -7.75 -10.93
CA GLN A 71 -0.72 -7.70 -12.37
C GLN A 71 0.67 -7.14 -12.71
N GLU A 72 1.17 -6.17 -11.94
CA GLU A 72 2.54 -5.64 -12.10
C GLU A 72 3.59 -6.70 -11.74
N LEU A 73 3.41 -7.39 -10.62
CA LEU A 73 4.32 -8.43 -10.16
C LEU A 73 4.37 -9.63 -11.11
N GLN A 74 3.23 -10.02 -11.70
CA GLN A 74 3.18 -11.06 -12.73
C GLN A 74 4.02 -10.69 -13.96
N LYS A 75 3.92 -9.45 -14.45
CA LYS A 75 4.69 -8.99 -15.61
C LYS A 75 6.19 -8.87 -15.36
N ALA A 76 6.59 -8.60 -14.11
CA ALA A 76 8.00 -8.49 -13.76
C ALA A 76 8.71 -9.85 -13.66
N GLY A 77 7.95 -10.95 -13.55
CA GLY A 77 8.46 -12.32 -13.48
C GLY A 77 8.52 -13.06 -14.82
N ASP A 78 7.95 -12.50 -15.88
CA ASP A 78 8.00 -13.01 -17.27
C ASP A 78 9.28 -12.54 -17.99
#